data_AF-A0A946SS29-F1
#
_entry.id   AF-A0A946SS29-F1
#
_cell.length_a   1.000
_cell.length_b   1.000
_cell.length_c   1.000
_cell.angle_alpha   90.00
_cell.angle_beta   90.00
_cell.angle_gamma   90.00
#
_symmetry.space_group_name_H-M   'P 1'
#
loop_
_entity.id
_entity.type
_entity.pdbx_description
1 polymer ?
#
loop_
_entity_poly.entity_id
_entity_poly.type
_entity_poly.pdbx_seq_one_letter_code
_entity_poly.pdbx_strand_id
1 'polypeptide(L)'
;MIPLDNILTGVWTWLSDDTTLRTICGDSGRIVKGAKRPDGLSNPSITVQMPSRSHPYDWAGATTLLKTSQEPILITCFAATHDNNAIDVAQLSTMCSRVHTLAATSKPTVAGARVSRLGAYTESGPVYDRSDPDEAYQVVSLSLWVRDAV
;
A
#
# COMPACT_ATOMS: atom_id res chain seq x y z
N MET A 1 -7.44 21.92 0.02
CA MET A 1 -7.38 20.65 -0.74
C MET A 1 -6.00 20.06 -0.49
N ILE A 2 -5.86 18.75 -0.41
CA ILE A 2 -4.59 18.10 -0.05
C ILE A 2 -4.04 17.39 -1.29
N PRO A 3 -2.79 17.63 -1.71
CA PRO A 3 -2.21 16.92 -2.84
C PRO A 3 -2.23 15.39 -2.64
N LEU A 4 -2.63 14.64 -3.67
CA LEU A 4 -2.63 13.18 -3.64
C LEU A 4 -1.24 12.61 -3.33
N ASP A 5 -0.20 13.22 -3.92
CA ASP A 5 1.18 12.81 -3.67
C ASP A 5 1.59 13.01 -2.21
N ASN A 6 1.06 14.01 -1.50
CA ASN A 6 1.32 14.18 -0.06
C ASN A 6 0.72 13.03 0.75
N ILE A 7 -0.46 12.54 0.36
CA ILE A 7 -1.12 11.41 1.02
C ILE A 7 -0.35 10.12 0.74
N LEU A 8 -0.03 9.87 -0.53
CA LEU A 8 0.77 8.72 -0.94
C LEU A 8 2.15 8.71 -0.25
N THR A 9 2.81 9.87 -0.20
CA THR A 9 4.08 10.06 0.53
C THR A 9 3.92 9.77 2.01
N GLY A 10 2.90 10.33 2.66
CA GLY A 10 2.66 10.10 4.09
C GLY A 10 2.46 8.63 4.42
N VAL A 11 1.67 7.91 3.61
CA VAL A 11 1.44 6.47 3.80
C VAL A 11 2.68 5.65 3.50
N TRP A 12 3.40 5.95 2.42
CA TRP A 12 4.64 5.27 2.09
C TRP A 12 5.71 5.46 3.17
N THR A 13 5.91 6.68 3.67
CA THR A 13 6.86 6.96 4.76
C THR A 13 6.45 6.21 6.02
N TRP A 14 5.17 6.27 6.40
CA TRP A 14 4.65 5.55 7.56
C TRP A 14 4.86 4.03 7.51
N LEU A 15 4.63 3.39 6.34
CA LEU A 15 4.93 1.97 6.15
C LEU A 15 6.44 1.70 6.17
N SER A 16 7.23 2.59 5.57
CA SER A 16 8.69 2.46 5.49
C SER A 16 9.38 2.66 6.84
N ASP A 17 8.79 3.44 7.74
CA ASP A 17 9.32 3.65 9.09
C ASP A 17 9.08 2.44 10.00
N ASP A 18 8.10 1.58 9.68
CA ASP A 18 7.82 0.37 10.46
C ASP A 18 8.96 -0.64 10.34
N THR A 19 9.73 -0.77 11.43
CA THR A 19 10.90 -1.66 11.50
C THR A 19 10.52 -3.12 11.28
N THR A 20 9.39 -3.58 11.84
CA THR A 20 8.93 -4.95 11.68
C THR A 20 8.57 -5.26 10.22
N LEU A 21 7.82 -4.38 9.55
CA LEU A 21 7.47 -4.55 8.14
C LEU A 21 8.72 -4.55 7.26
N ARG A 22 9.67 -3.66 7.50
CA ARG A 22 10.97 -3.66 6.80
C ARG A 22 11.74 -4.96 6.97
N THR A 23 11.80 -5.50 8.19
CA THR A 23 12.45 -6.79 8.46
C THR A 23 11.74 -7.93 7.73
N ILE A 24 10.40 -7.94 7.70
CA ILE A 24 9.62 -8.94 6.95
C ILE A 24 9.94 -8.85 5.44
N CYS A 25 10.11 -7.65 4.90
CA CYS A 25 10.51 -7.44 3.50
C CYS A 25 12.00 -7.70 3.24
N GLY A 26 12.80 -7.99 4.28
CA GLY A 26 14.22 -8.31 4.13
C GLY A 26 15.13 -7.13 3.79
N ASP A 27 14.76 -5.89 4.17
CA ASP A 27 15.61 -4.68 4.36
C ASP A 27 14.89 -3.37 3.97
N SER A 28 15.53 -2.22 4.21
CA SER A 28 15.10 -0.92 3.71
C SER A 28 15.16 -0.85 2.17
N GLY A 29 14.15 -0.21 1.56
CA GLY A 29 14.07 -0.03 0.10
C GLY A 29 13.16 -1.03 -0.62
N ARG A 30 12.56 -1.97 0.11
CA ARG A 30 11.61 -2.97 -0.41
C ARG A 30 10.14 -2.50 -0.42
N ILE A 31 9.88 -1.33 0.15
CA ILE A 31 8.57 -0.68 0.15
C ILE A 31 8.68 0.55 -0.76
N VAL A 32 8.00 0.53 -1.89
CA VAL A 32 8.14 1.54 -2.94
C VAL A 32 6.79 2.12 -3.35
N LYS A 33 6.79 3.31 -3.95
CA LYS A 33 5.58 3.89 -4.54
C LYS A 33 5.42 3.42 -5.97
N GLY A 34 4.18 3.16 -6.38
CA GLY A 34 3.85 2.88 -7.78
C GLY A 34 2.84 1.74 -7.93
N ALA A 35 2.22 1.68 -9.11
CA ALA A 35 1.20 0.68 -9.41
C ALA A 35 1.77 -0.73 -9.62
N LYS A 36 3.06 -0.82 -9.96
CA LYS A 36 3.77 -2.05 -10.26
C LYS A 36 5.08 -2.10 -9.48
N ARG A 37 5.58 -3.31 -9.24
CA ARG A 37 6.92 -3.51 -8.72
C ARG A 37 7.94 -3.02 -9.77
N PRO A 38 8.96 -2.23 -9.38
CA PRO A 38 10.03 -1.83 -10.28
C PRO A 38 10.85 -3.04 -10.75
N ASP A 39 11.31 -2.98 -12.00
CA ASP A 39 12.23 -3.98 -12.55
C ASP A 39 13.49 -4.11 -11.67
N GLY A 40 13.89 -5.35 -11.37
CA GLY A 40 15.07 -5.65 -10.55
C GLY A 40 14.85 -5.56 -9.03
N LEU A 41 13.69 -5.12 -8.53
CA LEU A 41 13.38 -5.20 -7.10
C LEU A 41 13.04 -6.65 -6.73
N SER A 42 13.90 -7.33 -5.98
CA SER A 42 13.60 -8.70 -5.53
C SER A 42 12.48 -8.74 -4.46
N ASN A 43 11.78 -9.86 -4.40
CA ASN A 43 10.80 -10.17 -3.37
C ASN A 43 11.49 -10.73 -2.10
N PRO A 44 10.86 -10.61 -0.91
CA PRO A 44 9.56 -9.98 -0.66
C PRO A 44 9.59 -8.45 -0.76
N SER A 45 8.56 -7.86 -1.37
CA SER A 45 8.46 -6.42 -1.57
C SER A 45 7.03 -5.89 -1.47
N ILE A 46 6.86 -4.58 -1.34
CA ILE A 46 5.57 -3.91 -1.25
C ILE A 46 5.54 -2.72 -2.19
N THR A 47 4.43 -2.56 -2.92
CA THR A 47 4.12 -1.31 -3.61
C THR A 47 2.95 -0.59 -2.93
N VAL A 48 3.02 0.74 -2.93
CA VAL A 48 1.99 1.64 -2.42
C VAL A 48 1.49 2.48 -3.58
N GLN A 49 0.20 2.41 -3.87
CA GLN A 49 -0.43 3.21 -4.92
C GLN A 49 -1.75 3.79 -4.48
N MET A 50 -2.09 4.95 -5.04
CA MET A 50 -3.48 5.39 -5.11
C MET A 50 -4.03 4.90 -6.46
N PRO A 51 -5.14 4.15 -6.50
CA PRO A 51 -5.73 3.77 -7.76
C PRO A 51 -6.15 5.05 -8.48
N SER A 52 -5.76 5.17 -9.74
CA SER A 52 -6.29 6.22 -10.61
C SER A 52 -7.78 5.92 -10.81
N ARG A 53 -8.64 6.54 -10.02
CA ARG A 53 -10.08 6.52 -10.27
C ARG A 53 -10.42 7.72 -11.15
N SER A 54 -11.00 7.42 -12.31
CA SER A 54 -12.05 8.25 -12.88
C SER A 54 -13.23 8.23 -11.89
N HIS A 55 -13.18 9.12 -10.89
CA HIS A 55 -14.33 9.36 -10.03
C HIS A 55 -15.48 9.85 -10.93
N PRO A 56 -16.76 9.46 -10.73
CA PRO A 56 -17.88 9.94 -11.55
C PRO A 56 -18.08 11.47 -11.47
N TYR A 57 -17.40 12.14 -10.54
CA TYR A 57 -17.06 13.56 -10.63
C TYR A 57 -15.68 13.65 -11.28
N ASP A 58 -15.70 13.55 -12.60
CA ASP A 58 -14.51 13.46 -13.43
C ASP A 58 -13.71 14.77 -13.34
N TRP A 59 -12.71 14.76 -12.48
CA TRP A 59 -11.51 15.52 -12.74
C TRP A 59 -10.43 14.50 -13.08
N ALA A 60 -10.46 13.94 -14.29
CA ALA A 60 -9.29 13.34 -14.88
C ALA A 60 -8.12 14.33 -14.74
N GLY A 61 -7.19 14.06 -13.82
CA GLY A 61 -6.15 15.00 -13.40
C GLY A 61 -6.30 15.62 -12.01
N ALA A 62 -7.21 15.12 -11.16
CA ALA A 62 -7.32 15.55 -9.76
C ALA A 62 -5.99 15.35 -9.04
N THR A 63 -5.23 16.42 -8.85
CA THR A 63 -4.01 16.40 -8.04
C THR A 63 -4.31 16.51 -6.56
N THR A 64 -5.58 16.75 -6.18
CA THR A 64 -5.94 17.06 -4.80
C THR A 64 -7.23 16.39 -4.34
N LEU A 65 -7.28 16.02 -3.06
CA LEU A 65 -8.47 15.49 -2.40
C LEU A 65 -9.32 16.57 -1.73
N LEU A 66 -10.64 16.36 -1.83
CA LEU A 66 -11.61 17.03 -0.98
C LEU A 66 -11.44 16.55 0.47
N LYS A 67 -11.62 17.45 1.43
CA LYS A 67 -11.32 17.24 2.86
C LYS A 67 -12.30 16.28 3.57
N THR A 68 -13.14 15.58 2.82
CA THR A 68 -14.19 14.68 3.28
C THR A 68 -14.26 13.38 2.49
N SER A 69 -13.43 13.20 1.45
CA SER A 69 -13.45 12.00 0.62
C SER A 69 -12.64 10.86 1.24
N GLN A 70 -13.10 9.65 0.96
CA GLN A 70 -12.46 8.40 1.27
C GLN A 70 -11.80 7.91 -0.01
N GLU A 71 -10.47 7.95 -0.08
CA GLU A 71 -9.77 7.26 -1.16
C GLU A 71 -9.15 5.96 -0.65
N PRO A 72 -9.29 4.87 -1.41
CA PRO A 72 -8.51 3.68 -1.17
C PRO A 72 -7.05 3.93 -1.55
N ILE A 73 -6.12 3.49 -0.71
CA ILE A 73 -4.71 3.34 -1.05
C ILE A 73 -4.45 1.84 -1.11
N LEU A 74 -3.98 1.35 -2.25
CA LEU A 74 -3.70 -0.06 -2.43
C LEU A 74 -2.25 -0.34 -2.03
N ILE A 75 -2.09 -1.32 -1.16
CA ILE A 75 -0.83 -1.87 -0.69
C ILE A 75 -0.73 -3.27 -1.29
N THR A 76 0.10 -3.43 -2.32
CA THR A 76 0.33 -4.74 -2.92
C THR A 76 1.57 -5.35 -2.32
N CYS A 77 1.42 -6.49 -1.65
CA CYS A 77 2.51 -7.27 -1.09
C CYS A 77 2.89 -8.36 -2.09
N PHE A 78 4.17 -8.49 -2.41
CA PHE A 78 4.72 -9.45 -3.37
C PHE A 78 5.65 -10.42 -2.67
N ALA A 79 5.52 -11.71 -2.96
CA ALA A 79 6.41 -12.76 -2.51
C ALA A 79 6.95 -13.54 -3.71
N ALA A 80 8.15 -14.10 -3.54
CA ALA A 80 8.68 -15.04 -4.51
C ALA A 80 7.90 -16.36 -4.43
N THR A 81 7.80 -17.08 -5.55
CA THR A 81 7.46 -18.49 -5.54
C THR A 81 8.70 -19.31 -5.16
N HIS A 82 8.52 -20.34 -4.33
CA HIS A 82 9.53 -21.34 -4.03
C HIS A 82 9.78 -22.27 -5.22
N ASP A 83 10.89 -23.01 -5.16
CA ASP A 83 11.14 -24.15 -6.06
C ASP A 83 9.89 -25.06 -6.10
N ASN A 84 9.44 -25.42 -7.32
CA ASN A 84 8.18 -26.11 -7.63
C ASN A 84 6.91 -25.23 -7.70
N ASN A 85 7.03 -23.93 -7.98
CA ASN A 85 5.91 -23.00 -8.18
C ASN A 85 5.01 -22.84 -6.96
N ALA A 86 5.50 -23.13 -5.75
CA ALA A 86 4.72 -22.96 -4.53
C ALA A 86 4.80 -21.50 -4.06
N ILE A 87 3.66 -20.80 -4.01
CA ILE A 87 3.60 -19.45 -3.44
C ILE A 87 4.02 -19.49 -1.98
N ASP A 88 4.89 -18.57 -1.56
CA ASP A 88 5.09 -18.30 -0.14
C ASP A 88 3.88 -17.54 0.47
N VAL A 89 2.78 -18.27 0.66
CA VAL A 89 1.54 -17.72 1.21
C VAL A 89 1.75 -17.26 2.66
N ALA A 90 2.67 -17.89 3.38
CA ALA A 90 3.01 -17.50 4.75
C ALA A 90 3.67 -16.11 4.77
N GLN A 91 4.61 -15.85 3.86
CA GLN A 91 5.26 -14.56 3.71
C GLN A 91 4.26 -13.46 3.30
N LEU A 92 3.37 -13.72 2.34
CA LEU A 92 2.29 -12.79 1.95
C LEU A 92 1.36 -12.48 3.13
N SER A 93 0.88 -13.51 3.82
CA SER A 93 -0.02 -13.36 4.96
C SER A 93 0.63 -12.59 6.11
N THR A 94 1.94 -12.80 6.34
CA THR A 94 2.71 -12.07 7.35
C THR A 94 2.83 -10.59 7.02
N MET A 95 3.18 -10.25 5.77
CA MET A 95 3.23 -8.85 5.31
C MET A 95 1.85 -8.17 5.45
N CYS A 96 0.79 -8.78 4.91
CA CYS A 96 -0.55 -8.21 4.97
C CYS A 96 -1.05 -8.07 6.42
N SER A 97 -0.83 -9.06 7.27
CA SER A 97 -1.20 -9.01 8.70
C SER A 97 -0.48 -7.88 9.43
N ARG A 98 0.79 -7.61 9.09
CA ARG A 98 1.52 -6.49 9.66
C ARG A 98 0.94 -5.14 9.20
N VAL A 99 0.58 -5.00 7.92
CA VAL A 99 -0.10 -3.79 7.41
C VAL A 99 -1.42 -3.54 8.15
N HIS A 100 -2.24 -4.59 8.34
CA HIS A 100 -3.48 -4.52 9.13
C HIS A 100 -3.23 -4.08 10.57
N THR A 101 -2.24 -4.70 11.22
CA THR A 101 -1.86 -4.36 12.60
C THR A 101 -1.40 -2.90 12.71
N LEU A 102 -0.58 -2.44 11.76
CA LEU A 102 -0.10 -1.07 11.74
C LEU A 102 -1.26 -0.08 11.58
N ALA A 103 -2.20 -0.36 10.66
CA ALA A 103 -3.39 0.45 10.44
C ALA A 103 -4.35 0.49 11.63
N ALA A 104 -4.38 -0.56 12.46
CA ALA A 104 -5.18 -0.61 13.68
C ALA A 104 -4.55 0.13 14.86
N THR A 105 -3.22 0.24 14.89
CA THR A 105 -2.46 0.75 16.05
C THR A 105 -1.90 2.16 15.86
N SER A 106 -1.79 2.62 14.62
CA SER A 106 -1.21 3.92 14.30
C SER A 106 -1.82 4.51 13.03
N LYS A 107 -1.45 5.75 12.70
CA LYS A 107 -1.94 6.45 11.52
C LYS A 107 -0.79 7.16 10.82
N PRO A 108 -0.80 7.25 9.48
CA PRO A 108 0.21 8.00 8.74
C PRO A 108 0.08 9.50 9.00
N THR A 109 1.21 10.20 9.01
CA THR A 109 1.25 11.66 8.95
C THR A 109 1.16 12.10 7.50
N VAL A 110 0.21 12.98 7.19
CA VAL A 110 0.04 13.54 5.86
C VAL A 110 0.31 15.04 5.93
N ALA A 111 1.22 15.55 5.11
CA ALA A 111 1.59 16.96 5.14
C ALA A 111 0.36 17.87 4.91
N GLY A 112 0.09 18.76 5.88
CA GLY A 112 -1.04 19.69 5.86
C GLY A 112 -2.40 19.09 6.24
N ALA A 113 -2.44 17.84 6.73
CA ALA A 113 -3.68 17.16 7.07
C ALA A 113 -3.54 16.21 8.27
N ARG A 114 -4.66 15.93 8.93
CA ARG A 114 -4.77 14.87 9.95
C ARG A 114 -5.59 13.70 9.42
N VAL A 115 -5.16 12.48 9.74
CA VAL A 115 -5.93 11.26 9.47
C VAL A 115 -6.92 11.01 10.61
N SER A 116 -8.19 11.29 10.33
CA SER A 116 -9.27 11.13 11.33
C SER A 116 -9.67 9.68 11.53
N ARG A 117 -9.71 8.89 10.45
CA ARG A 117 -9.99 7.45 10.46
C ARG A 117 -9.11 6.76 9.43
N LEU A 118 -8.68 5.54 9.78
CA LEU A 118 -7.97 4.61 8.91
C LEU A 118 -8.64 3.25 9.07
N GLY A 119 -8.95 2.60 7.94
CA GLY A 119 -9.39 1.22 7.90
C GLY A 119 -8.53 0.43 6.92
N ALA A 120 -8.35 -0.86 7.17
CA ALA A 120 -7.65 -1.77 6.29
C ALA A 120 -8.55 -2.99 6.02
N TYR A 121 -8.61 -3.44 4.77
CA TYR A 121 -9.26 -4.69 4.40
C TYR A 121 -8.44 -5.37 3.30
N THR A 122 -8.40 -6.70 3.30
CA THR A 122 -7.77 -7.45 2.21
C THR A 122 -8.71 -7.43 1.00
N GLU A 123 -8.25 -6.87 -0.11
CA GLU A 123 -9.04 -6.73 -1.33
C GLU A 123 -8.95 -7.97 -2.21
N SER A 124 -7.77 -8.60 -2.28
CA SER A 124 -7.56 -9.81 -3.07
C SER A 124 -6.35 -10.60 -2.58
N GLY A 125 -6.28 -11.87 -3.00
CA GLY A 125 -5.09 -12.72 -2.92
C GLY A 125 -5.15 -13.84 -1.88
N PRO A 126 -4.15 -14.74 -1.87
CA PRO A 126 -2.95 -14.78 -2.74
C PRO A 126 -3.31 -15.05 -4.22
N VAL A 127 -2.70 -14.31 -5.15
CA VAL A 127 -2.87 -14.50 -6.60
C VAL A 127 -1.50 -14.68 -7.25
N TYR A 128 -1.39 -15.62 -8.20
CA TYR A 128 -0.22 -15.72 -9.08
C TYR A 128 -0.23 -14.58 -10.11
N ASP A 129 0.90 -13.90 -10.29
CA ASP A 129 1.03 -13.02 -11.44
C ASP A 129 1.18 -13.89 -12.70
N ARG A 130 0.24 -13.76 -13.65
CA ARG A 130 0.31 -14.52 -14.91
C ARG A 130 1.41 -13.99 -15.83
N SER A 131 1.86 -12.76 -15.63
CA SER A 131 2.91 -12.10 -16.40
C SER A 131 4.31 -12.30 -15.83
N ASP A 132 4.40 -12.66 -14.54
CA ASP A 132 5.64 -13.07 -13.87
C ASP A 132 5.39 -14.37 -13.09
N PRO A 133 5.68 -15.54 -13.67
CA PRO A 133 5.33 -16.84 -13.09
C PRO A 133 6.01 -17.11 -11.75
N ASP A 134 7.06 -16.36 -11.42
CA ASP A 134 7.82 -16.48 -10.18
C ASP A 134 7.32 -15.52 -9.07
N GLU A 135 6.19 -14.85 -9.33
CA GLU A 135 5.62 -13.85 -8.44
C GLU A 135 4.18 -14.18 -8.04
N ALA A 136 3.91 -13.99 -6.75
CA ALA A 136 2.57 -13.95 -6.24
C ALA A 136 2.35 -12.72 -5.37
N TYR A 137 1.11 -12.24 -5.36
CA TYR A 137 0.76 -11.02 -4.67
C TYR A 137 -0.55 -11.10 -3.90
N GLN A 138 -0.66 -10.24 -2.91
CA GLN A 138 -1.87 -10.02 -2.13
C GLN A 138 -2.07 -8.51 -1.95
N VAL A 139 -3.31 -8.03 -2.06
CA VAL A 139 -3.63 -6.60 -2.02
C VAL A 139 -4.40 -6.28 -0.75
N VAL A 140 -3.91 -5.30 0.00
CA VAL A 140 -4.61 -4.66 1.11
C VAL A 140 -5.03 -3.27 0.69
N SER A 141 -6.30 -2.94 0.88
CA SER A 141 -6.82 -1.59 0.65
C SER A 141 -6.94 -0.85 1.97
N LEU A 142 -6.30 0.31 2.02
CA LEU A 142 -6.40 1.25 3.13
C LEU A 142 -7.44 2.31 2.78
N SER A 143 -8.45 2.48 3.61
CA SER A 143 -9.41 3.57 3.51
C SER A 143 -9.04 4.69 4.47
N LEU A 144 -8.70 5.86 3.93
CA LEU A 144 -8.26 7.01 4.72
C LEU A 144 -9.29 8.13 4.69
N TRP A 145 -9.56 8.71 5.87
CA TRP A 145 -10.35 9.94 6.01
C TRP A 145 -9.45 11.07 6.50
N VAL A 146 -9.08 11.96 5.59
CA VAL A 146 -8.23 13.12 5.88
C VAL A 146 -9.07 14.35 6.21
N ARG A 147 -8.58 15.20 7.13
CA ARG A 147 -9.17 16.51 7.50
C ARG A 147 -8.05 17.54 7.61
N ASP A 148 -8.40 18.83 7.66
CA ASP A 148 -7.40 19.88 7.93
C ASP A 148 -6.68 19.64 9.26
N ALA A 149 -5.37 19.93 9.26
CA ALA A 149 -4.61 20.13 10.48
C ALA A 149 -5.10 21.42 11.15
N VAL A 150 -5.43 21.34 12.43
CA VAL A 150 -5.82 22.50 13.25
C VAL A 150 -4.56 23.14 13.81
#